data_AF-A0A3Q4FY94-F1
#
_entry.id   AF-A0A3Q4FY94-F1
#
_cell.length_a   1.000
_cell.length_b   1.000
_cell.length_c   1.000
_cell.angle_alpha   90.00
_cell.angle_beta   90.00
_cell.angle_gamma   90.00
#
_symmetry.space_group_name_H-M   'P 1'
#
loop_
_entity.id
_entity.type
_entity.pdbx_description
1 polymer ?
#
loop_
_entity_poly.entity_id
_entity_poly.type
_entity_poly.pdbx_seq_one_letter_code
_entity_poly.pdbx_strand_id
1 'polypeptide(L)'
;LVDCLRRKNFRELVDQDIQPARYHIAFGPVVDGDVVPDDPEILMHFSLLSFFPAPFVPSCASSPGKDILRETIKFMYTDWADRDNGDMRRKTLLALFTDHQWVAPAVATAKLHAEFQSPVYFYTFYHHCQTETRPEWADAAHGDEIPYVFGVPMIGATDLFPCNFSKNDVMLSAVVMTYWTNFAKTG
;
A
#
# COMPACT_ATOMS: atom_id res chain seq x y z
N LEU A 1 29.21 -3.54 -19.69
CA LEU A 1 28.74 -3.49 -18.28
C LEU A 1 27.97 -4.74 -17.89
N VAL A 2 26.82 -5.03 -18.53
CA VAL A 2 25.97 -6.18 -18.18
C VAL A 2 26.71 -7.52 -18.22
N ASP A 3 27.56 -7.78 -19.22
CA ASP A 3 28.33 -9.02 -19.30
C ASP A 3 29.34 -9.20 -18.17
N CYS A 4 29.80 -8.10 -17.56
CA CYS A 4 30.63 -8.16 -16.36
C CYS A 4 29.79 -8.58 -15.15
N LEU A 5 28.60 -7.98 -14.98
CA LEU A 5 27.66 -8.33 -13.91
C LEU A 5 27.21 -9.79 -14.00
N ARG A 6 26.98 -10.32 -15.22
CA ARG A 6 26.63 -11.73 -15.43
C ARG A 6 27.71 -12.73 -14.97
N ARG A 7 28.96 -12.29 -14.83
CA ARG A 7 30.08 -13.13 -14.37
C ARG A 7 30.25 -13.11 -12.84
N LYS A 8 29.48 -12.27 -12.14
CA LYS A 8 29.52 -12.14 -10.68
C LYS A 8 28.67 -13.22 -10.02
N ASN A 9 29.08 -13.67 -8.83
CA ASN A 9 28.23 -14.51 -8.01
C ASN A 9 26.98 -13.70 -7.59
N PHE A 10 25.79 -14.31 -7.63
CA PHE A 10 24.56 -13.58 -7.28
C PHE A 10 24.58 -13.01 -5.86
N ARG A 11 25.28 -13.64 -4.91
CA ARG A 11 25.44 -13.10 -3.56
C ARG A 11 26.22 -11.78 -3.56
N GLU A 12 27.26 -11.68 -4.39
CA GLU A 12 27.99 -10.41 -4.57
C GLU A 12 27.08 -9.29 -5.09
N LEU A 13 25.98 -9.60 -5.78
CA LEU A 13 25.04 -8.62 -6.29
C LEU A 13 23.96 -8.26 -5.26
N VAL A 14 23.42 -9.24 -4.54
CA VAL A 14 22.34 -9.05 -3.56
C VAL A 14 22.84 -8.36 -2.29
N ASP A 15 24.08 -8.64 -1.87
CA ASP A 15 24.64 -8.10 -0.62
C ASP A 15 25.14 -6.65 -0.75
N GLN A 16 24.94 -6.00 -1.91
CA GLN A 16 25.32 -4.60 -2.11
C GLN A 16 24.32 -3.65 -1.46
N ASP A 17 24.84 -2.68 -0.70
CA ASP A 17 24.03 -1.62 -0.10
C ASP A 17 23.80 -0.48 -1.11
N ILE A 18 22.63 -0.48 -1.74
CA ILE A 18 22.23 0.51 -2.75
C ILE A 18 21.03 1.30 -2.24
N GLN A 19 21.27 2.56 -1.89
CA GLN A 19 20.28 3.43 -1.26
C GLN A 19 19.59 4.35 -2.29
N PRO A 20 18.30 4.15 -2.60
CA PRO A 20 17.55 5.07 -3.45
C PRO A 20 17.15 6.35 -2.69
N ALA A 21 16.53 7.28 -3.41
CA ALA A 21 15.84 8.40 -2.77
C ALA A 21 14.75 7.87 -1.81
N ARG A 22 14.50 8.58 -0.70
CA ARG A 22 13.44 8.21 0.25
C ARG A 22 12.11 8.09 -0.48
N TYR A 23 11.35 7.04 -0.15
CA TYR A 23 10.07 6.69 -0.79
C TYR A 23 10.17 6.30 -2.26
N HIS A 24 11.36 5.93 -2.74
CA HIS A 24 11.58 5.39 -4.08
C HIS A 24 12.33 4.05 -4.00
N ILE A 25 12.33 3.32 -5.11
CA ILE A 25 13.03 2.04 -5.24
C ILE A 25 14.27 2.20 -6.13
N ALA A 26 15.32 1.42 -5.86
CA ALA A 26 16.54 1.41 -6.68
C ALA A 26 16.42 0.45 -7.87
N PHE A 27 15.78 -0.71 -7.64
CA PHE A 27 15.56 -1.75 -8.64
C PHE A 27 14.11 -2.21 -8.58
N GLY A 28 13.42 -2.15 -9.70
CA GLY A 28 12.02 -2.55 -9.84
C GLY A 28 11.53 -2.39 -11.28
N PRO A 29 10.21 -2.39 -11.50
CA PRO A 29 9.64 -2.14 -12.82
C PRO A 29 10.14 -0.80 -13.42
N VAL A 30 10.36 -0.79 -14.73
CA VAL A 30 10.78 0.40 -15.49
C VAL A 30 9.91 0.53 -16.73
N VAL A 31 9.66 1.76 -17.18
CA VAL A 31 9.04 2.03 -18.48
C VAL A 31 10.06 1.70 -19.56
N ASP A 32 9.96 0.49 -20.12
CA ASP A 32 10.88 -0.04 -21.12
C ASP A 32 10.38 0.12 -22.57
N GLY A 33 9.12 0.52 -22.74
CA GLY A 33 8.48 0.68 -24.05
C GLY A 33 8.00 -0.63 -24.67
N ASP A 34 8.08 -1.75 -23.95
CA ASP A 34 7.67 -3.08 -24.41
C ASP A 34 6.77 -3.77 -23.37
N VAL A 35 7.33 -4.21 -22.24
CA VAL A 35 6.57 -4.82 -21.14
C VAL A 35 5.73 -3.77 -20.41
N VAL A 36 6.32 -2.60 -20.17
CA VAL A 36 5.65 -1.40 -19.65
C VAL A 36 5.79 -0.31 -20.72
N PRO A 37 4.78 -0.16 -21.61
CA PRO A 37 4.90 0.68 -22.78
C PRO A 37 5.04 2.18 -22.49
N ASP A 38 4.41 2.67 -21.41
CA ASP A 38 4.39 4.08 -21.03
C ASP A 38 4.18 4.23 -19.51
N ASP A 39 4.10 5.46 -19.02
CA ASP A 39 3.76 5.77 -17.63
C ASP A 39 2.42 5.12 -17.24
N PRO A 40 2.35 4.39 -16.10
CA PRO A 40 1.11 3.77 -15.63
C PRO A 40 -0.07 4.74 -15.52
N GLU A 41 0.15 6.01 -15.20
CA GLU A 41 -0.92 7.02 -15.14
C GLU A 41 -1.54 7.25 -16.53
N ILE A 42 -0.70 7.35 -17.56
CA ILE A 42 -1.14 7.45 -18.96
C ILE A 42 -1.85 6.16 -19.37
N LEU A 43 -1.27 5.00 -19.07
CA LEU A 43 -1.83 3.70 -19.45
C LEU A 43 -3.21 3.44 -18.80
N MET A 44 -3.43 3.89 -17.56
CA MET A 44 -4.72 3.79 -16.89
C MET A 44 -5.80 4.66 -17.52
N HIS A 45 -5.44 5.80 -18.12
CA HIS A 45 -6.36 6.64 -18.89
C HIS A 45 -6.72 6.07 -20.27
N PHE A 46 -6.02 5.05 -20.76
CA PHE A 46 -6.26 4.40 -22.06
C PHE A 46 -6.67 2.92 -21.94
N SER A 47 -7.03 2.45 -20.74
CA SER A 47 -7.48 1.08 -20.45
C SER A 47 -6.47 -0.04 -20.72
N LEU A 48 -5.17 0.24 -20.64
CA LEU A 48 -4.13 -0.75 -20.97
C LEU A 48 -3.62 -1.55 -19.76
N LEU A 49 -4.08 -1.25 -18.54
CA LEU A 49 -3.63 -1.94 -17.33
C LEU A 49 -4.79 -2.39 -16.45
N SER A 50 -4.66 -3.61 -15.94
CA SER A 50 -5.29 -4.09 -14.72
C SER A 50 -4.17 -4.35 -13.71
N PHE A 51 -4.07 -3.47 -12.71
CA PHE A 51 -3.19 -3.52 -11.53
C PHE A 51 -1.67 -3.30 -11.70
N PHE A 52 -1.15 -2.24 -11.07
CA PHE A 52 -0.14 -2.23 -9.98
C PHE A 52 -0.09 -0.81 -9.38
N PRO A 53 -0.21 -0.61 -8.05
CA PRO A 53 0.09 0.69 -7.46
C PRO A 53 1.60 0.88 -7.40
N ALA A 54 2.13 1.77 -8.24
CA ALA A 54 3.50 2.26 -8.11
C ALA A 54 3.54 3.35 -7.01
N PRO A 55 4.50 3.33 -6.08
CA PRO A 55 4.72 4.46 -5.18
C PRO A 55 5.40 5.59 -5.97
N PHE A 56 4.64 6.62 -6.33
CA PHE A 56 5.21 7.90 -6.73
C PHE A 56 5.17 8.85 -5.55
N VAL A 57 6.32 9.41 -5.17
CA VAL A 57 6.41 10.50 -4.19
C VAL A 57 7.06 11.69 -4.88
N PRO A 58 6.40 12.85 -4.97
CA PRO A 58 7.10 14.04 -5.40
C PRO A 58 8.18 14.37 -4.37
N SER A 59 9.45 14.28 -4.79
CA SER A 59 10.59 14.70 -4.00
C SER A 59 10.48 16.20 -3.66
N CYS A 60 10.18 16.51 -2.40
CA CYS A 60 10.01 17.88 -1.92
C CYS A 60 11.36 18.62 -1.69
N ALA A 61 12.23 18.72 -2.70
CA ALA A 61 13.39 19.63 -2.70
C ALA A 61 13.00 21.12 -2.83
N SER A 62 13.20 21.94 -1.80
CA SER A 62 12.89 23.39 -1.67
C SER A 62 12.84 24.19 -2.99
N SER A 63 11.62 24.52 -3.43
CA SER A 63 11.33 25.48 -4.51
C SER A 63 10.25 26.44 -3.99
N PRO A 64 10.16 27.69 -4.46
CA PRO A 64 9.30 28.73 -3.87
C PRO A 64 7.78 28.43 -3.84
N GLY A 65 7.30 27.42 -4.59
CA GLY A 65 5.92 26.90 -4.49
C GLY A 65 5.69 25.83 -3.40
N LYS A 66 6.76 25.33 -2.75
CA LYS A 66 6.67 24.26 -1.73
C LYS A 66 6.13 24.74 -0.40
N ASP A 67 6.29 26.02 -0.07
CA ASP A 67 5.75 26.57 1.17
C ASP A 67 4.22 26.60 1.13
N ILE A 68 3.60 26.98 0.01
CA ILE A 68 2.13 26.97 -0.12
C ILE A 68 1.60 25.54 0.01
N LEU A 69 2.17 24.58 -0.73
CA LEU A 69 1.75 23.18 -0.62
C LEU A 69 1.94 22.62 0.79
N ARG A 70 3.07 22.90 1.43
CA ARG A 70 3.35 22.43 2.80
C ARG A 70 2.36 23.00 3.79
N GLU A 71 2.08 24.31 3.74
CA GLU A 71 1.14 24.94 4.67
C GLU A 71 -0.30 24.49 4.40
N THR A 72 -0.71 24.28 3.14
CA THR A 72 -2.01 23.69 2.82
C THR A 72 -2.13 22.26 3.33
N ILE A 73 -1.11 21.41 3.16
CA ILE A 73 -1.14 20.03 3.66
C ILE A 73 -1.23 20.02 5.19
N LYS A 74 -0.41 20.81 5.88
CA LYS A 74 -0.50 20.96 7.35
C LYS A 74 -1.90 21.41 7.76
N PHE A 75 -2.48 22.36 7.04
CA PHE A 75 -3.81 22.86 7.31
C PHE A 75 -4.89 21.77 7.17
N MET A 76 -4.83 20.98 6.09
CA MET A 76 -5.81 19.92 5.82
C MET A 76 -5.74 18.76 6.83
N TYR A 77 -4.53 18.43 7.32
CA TYR A 77 -4.32 17.33 8.28
C TYR A 77 -4.21 17.81 9.74
N THR A 78 -4.62 19.04 10.03
CA THR A 78 -4.78 19.51 11.40
C THR A 78 -6.24 19.32 11.82
N ASP A 79 -6.46 18.62 12.93
CA ASP A 79 -7.76 18.62 13.57
C ASP A 79 -7.98 19.97 14.26
N TRP A 80 -8.74 20.86 13.63
CA TRP A 80 -8.99 22.20 14.16
C TRP A 80 -9.93 22.22 15.36
N ALA A 81 -10.70 21.13 15.58
CA ALA A 81 -11.58 21.00 16.74
C ALA A 81 -10.79 20.59 18.00
N ASP A 82 -9.70 19.83 17.83
CA ASP A 82 -8.87 19.34 18.94
C ASP A 82 -7.36 19.45 18.63
N ARG A 83 -6.93 20.67 18.30
CA ARG A 83 -5.60 20.97 17.73
C ARG A 83 -4.42 20.55 18.61
N ASP A 84 -4.57 20.64 19.92
CA ASP A 84 -3.46 20.45 20.86
C ASP A 84 -3.34 18.98 21.32
N ASN A 85 -4.25 18.10 20.88
CA ASN A 85 -4.24 16.68 21.19
C ASN A 85 -3.12 15.92 20.45
N GLY A 86 -2.19 15.36 21.23
CA GLY A 86 -1.07 14.56 20.71
C GLY A 86 -1.49 13.30 19.96
N ASP A 87 -2.55 12.62 20.43
CA ASP A 87 -3.05 11.40 19.80
C ASP A 87 -3.70 11.69 18.46
N MET A 88 -4.47 12.79 18.36
CA MET A 88 -5.04 13.18 17.06
C MET A 88 -3.97 13.62 16.09
N ARG A 89 -2.94 14.36 16.52
CA ARG A 89 -1.80 14.68 15.65
C ARG A 89 -1.08 13.44 15.13
N ARG A 90 -0.91 12.41 15.98
CA ARG A 90 -0.34 11.12 15.54
C ARG A 90 -1.25 10.45 14.50
N LYS A 91 -2.56 10.39 14.74
CA LYS A 91 -3.53 9.80 13.81
C LYS A 91 -3.56 10.54 12.47
N THR A 92 -3.57 11.87 12.46
CA THR A 92 -3.60 12.63 11.20
C THR A 92 -2.29 12.57 10.44
N LEU A 93 -1.15 12.47 11.13
CA LEU A 93 0.15 12.23 10.47
C LEU A 93 0.18 10.85 9.80
N LEU A 94 -0.36 9.82 10.47
CA LEU A 94 -0.51 8.48 9.88
C LEU A 94 -1.47 8.52 8.69
N ALA A 95 -2.61 9.19 8.83
CA ALA A 95 -3.58 9.37 7.75
C ALA A 95 -2.96 10.07 6.53
N LEU A 96 -2.15 11.11 6.72
CA LEU A 96 -1.45 11.80 5.63
C LEU A 96 -0.59 10.86 4.80
N PHE A 97 0.19 10.00 5.47
CA PHE A 97 1.03 9.04 4.77
C PHE A 97 0.18 7.95 4.10
N THR A 98 -0.83 7.44 4.81
CA THR A 98 -1.74 6.41 4.30
C THR A 98 -2.53 6.87 3.08
N ASP A 99 -3.05 8.09 3.13
CA ASP A 99 -3.85 8.69 2.08
C ASP A 99 -3.02 8.88 0.81
N HIS A 100 -1.82 9.44 0.94
CA HIS A 100 -0.97 9.70 -0.21
C HIS A 100 -0.40 8.43 -0.83
N GLN A 101 0.08 7.48 -0.02
CA GLN A 101 0.80 6.30 -0.54
C GLN A 101 -0.14 5.17 -0.97
N TRP A 102 -1.34 5.05 -0.39
CA TRP A 102 -2.24 3.93 -0.67
C TRP A 102 -3.65 4.37 -1.07
N VAL A 103 -4.32 5.26 -0.31
CA VAL A 103 -5.75 5.53 -0.55
C VAL A 103 -5.98 6.28 -1.86
N ALA A 104 -5.32 7.43 -2.06
CA ALA A 104 -5.46 8.25 -3.26
C ALA A 104 -5.16 7.48 -4.55
N PRO A 105 -4.01 6.76 -4.70
CA PRO A 105 -3.76 5.98 -5.89
C PRO A 105 -4.75 4.81 -6.06
N ALA A 106 -5.19 4.15 -4.99
CA ALA A 106 -6.20 3.09 -5.08
C ALA A 106 -7.55 3.61 -5.56
N VAL A 107 -8.01 4.77 -5.05
CA VAL A 107 -9.26 5.41 -5.47
C VAL A 107 -9.17 5.89 -6.92
N ALA A 108 -8.04 6.51 -7.31
CA ALA A 108 -7.82 6.92 -8.70
C ALA A 108 -7.87 5.73 -9.65
N THR A 109 -7.18 4.64 -9.31
CA THR A 109 -7.20 3.38 -10.06
C THR A 109 -8.62 2.82 -10.17
N ALA A 110 -9.34 2.69 -9.05
CA ALA A 110 -10.70 2.16 -9.03
C ALA A 110 -11.67 3.00 -9.88
N LYS A 111 -11.54 4.32 -9.81
CA LYS A 111 -12.36 5.25 -10.58
C LYS A 111 -12.11 5.12 -12.09
N LEU A 112 -10.84 5.11 -12.50
CA LEU A 112 -10.48 4.96 -13.92
C LEU A 112 -10.98 3.62 -14.46
N HIS A 113 -10.79 2.52 -13.73
CA HIS A 113 -11.33 1.21 -14.11
C HIS A 113 -12.86 1.20 -14.26
N ALA A 114 -13.58 1.86 -13.34
CA ALA A 114 -15.03 1.95 -13.39
C ALA A 114 -15.52 2.80 -14.57
N GLU A 115 -14.81 3.87 -14.93
CA GLU A 115 -15.13 4.72 -16.10
C GLU A 115 -15.06 3.94 -17.42
N PHE A 116 -14.19 2.94 -17.50
CA PHE A 116 -14.09 2.03 -18.64
C PHE A 116 -15.00 0.81 -18.57
N GLN A 117 -16.09 0.90 -17.79
CA GLN A 117 -17.13 -0.14 -17.66
C GLN A 117 -16.62 -1.50 -17.13
N SER A 118 -15.48 -1.52 -16.44
CA SER A 118 -15.05 -2.72 -15.71
C SER A 118 -15.84 -2.87 -14.41
N PRO A 119 -16.30 -4.08 -14.03
CA PRO A 119 -16.82 -4.33 -12.69
C PRO A 119 -15.72 -4.07 -11.65
N VAL A 120 -15.97 -3.14 -10.72
CA VAL A 120 -15.00 -2.76 -9.67
C VAL A 120 -15.61 -3.00 -8.30
N TYR A 121 -14.87 -3.70 -7.45
CA TYR A 121 -15.15 -3.88 -6.03
C TYR A 121 -14.03 -3.21 -5.22
N PHE A 122 -14.40 -2.36 -4.27
CA PHE A 122 -13.45 -1.63 -3.43
C PHE A 122 -13.75 -1.92 -1.95
N TYR A 123 -12.71 -2.20 -1.17
CA TYR A 123 -12.86 -2.44 0.27
C TYR A 123 -11.80 -1.68 1.06
N THR A 124 -12.10 -1.46 2.34
CA THR A 124 -11.18 -0.91 3.34
C THR A 124 -11.12 -1.89 4.49
N PHE A 125 -9.90 -2.27 4.90
CA PHE A 125 -9.68 -3.28 5.93
C PHE A 125 -9.38 -2.59 7.27
N TYR A 126 -10.31 -2.67 8.21
CA TYR A 126 -10.24 -1.98 9.52
C TYR A 126 -10.01 -2.93 10.70
N HIS A 127 -9.62 -4.18 10.43
CA HIS A 127 -9.40 -5.19 11.46
C HIS A 127 -7.96 -5.67 11.44
N HIS A 128 -7.44 -6.08 12.59
CA HIS A 128 -6.15 -6.75 12.68
C HIS A 128 -6.13 -7.59 13.96
N CYS A 129 -5.20 -8.54 14.00
CA CYS A 129 -4.99 -9.36 15.19
C CYS A 129 -4.02 -8.63 16.13
N GLN A 130 -4.42 -8.44 17.39
CA GLN A 130 -3.61 -7.74 18.39
C GLN A 130 -2.43 -8.65 18.83
N THR A 131 -1.21 -8.15 18.69
CA THR A 131 0.01 -8.81 19.21
C THR A 131 0.67 -7.94 20.29
N GLU A 132 1.45 -8.55 21.19
CA GLU A 132 2.16 -7.81 22.25
C GLU A 132 3.17 -6.79 21.69
N THR A 133 3.71 -7.05 20.49
CA THR A 133 4.65 -6.14 19.80
C THR A 133 3.97 -4.94 19.17
N ARG A 134 2.64 -4.94 19.05
CA ARG A 134 1.88 -3.90 18.37
C ARG A 134 1.37 -2.86 19.38
N PRO A 135 1.57 -1.56 19.13
CA PRO A 135 1.00 -0.53 19.99
C PRO A 135 -0.52 -0.60 20.03
N GLU A 136 -1.12 -0.48 21.21
CA GLU A 136 -2.58 -0.57 21.40
C GLU A 136 -3.37 0.46 20.58
N TRP A 137 -2.76 1.60 20.29
CA TRP A 137 -3.39 2.67 19.51
C TRP A 137 -3.41 2.43 18.00
N ALA A 138 -2.69 1.42 17.50
CA ALA A 138 -2.48 1.20 16.08
C ALA A 138 -3.66 0.48 15.46
N ASP A 139 -4.32 1.14 14.52
CA ASP A 139 -5.30 0.52 13.61
C ASP A 139 -4.59 -0.44 12.63
N ALA A 140 -5.33 -1.10 11.75
CA ALA A 140 -4.79 -2.00 10.73
C ALA A 140 -3.66 -1.33 9.91
N ALA A 141 -2.59 -2.09 9.70
CA ALA A 141 -1.36 -1.69 9.05
C ALA A 141 -1.17 -2.51 7.76
N HIS A 142 -0.16 -2.14 6.97
CA HIS A 142 0.11 -2.79 5.70
C HIS A 142 0.40 -4.28 5.87
N GLY A 143 -0.39 -5.14 5.20
CA GLY A 143 -0.24 -6.60 5.21
C GLY A 143 -1.04 -7.32 6.28
N ASP A 144 -1.76 -6.62 7.16
CA ASP A 144 -2.59 -7.25 8.20
C ASP A 144 -3.77 -8.04 7.65
N GLU A 145 -4.21 -7.76 6.42
CA GLU A 145 -5.28 -8.48 5.74
C GLU A 145 -4.86 -9.87 5.26
N ILE A 146 -3.56 -10.05 4.98
CA ILE A 146 -2.98 -11.27 4.41
C ILE A 146 -3.39 -12.55 5.18
N PRO A 147 -3.20 -12.65 6.51
CA PRO A 147 -3.59 -13.87 7.24
C PRO A 147 -5.09 -14.21 7.09
N TYR A 148 -5.96 -13.21 6.97
CA TYR A 148 -7.40 -13.42 6.80
C TYR A 148 -7.76 -13.90 5.40
N VAL A 149 -7.08 -13.39 4.36
CA VAL A 149 -7.21 -13.85 2.97
C VAL A 149 -6.80 -15.31 2.82
N PHE A 150 -5.75 -15.73 3.54
CA PHE A 150 -5.20 -17.09 3.45
C PHE A 150 -5.77 -18.09 4.47
N GLY A 151 -6.75 -17.71 5.29
CA GLY A 151 -7.37 -18.65 6.23
C GLY A 151 -6.53 -18.99 7.45
N VAL A 152 -5.45 -18.23 7.74
CA VAL A 152 -4.54 -18.51 8.86
C VAL A 152 -5.27 -18.59 10.21
N PRO A 153 -6.26 -17.72 10.52
CA PRO A 153 -7.03 -17.84 11.76
C PRO A 153 -7.68 -19.22 12.00
N MET A 154 -7.98 -19.99 10.95
CA MET A 154 -8.61 -21.30 11.06
C MET A 154 -7.67 -22.41 11.55
N ILE A 155 -6.37 -22.26 11.31
CA ILE A 155 -5.33 -23.22 11.76
C ILE A 155 -4.62 -22.74 13.04
N GLY A 156 -4.81 -21.47 13.42
CA GLY A 156 -4.19 -20.86 14.59
C GLY A 156 -2.85 -20.17 14.29
N ALA A 157 -2.13 -19.81 15.34
CA ALA A 157 -0.84 -19.13 15.24
C ALA A 157 0.19 -19.99 14.48
N THR A 158 1.00 -19.35 13.64
CA THR A 158 2.08 -19.99 12.86
C THR A 158 3.40 -19.25 13.09
N ASP A 159 4.52 -19.84 12.67
CA ASP A 159 5.83 -19.19 12.75
C ASP A 159 5.87 -17.85 11.97
N LEU A 160 5.12 -17.77 10.85
CA LEU A 160 5.05 -16.56 10.03
C LEU A 160 4.04 -15.53 10.58
N PHE A 161 2.94 -16.00 11.17
CA PHE A 161 1.90 -15.19 11.76
C PHE A 161 1.68 -15.60 13.22
N PRO A 162 2.54 -15.14 14.15
CA PRO A 162 2.49 -15.50 15.56
C PRO A 162 1.43 -14.66 16.30
N CYS A 163 0.19 -14.67 15.80
CA CYS A 163 -0.92 -13.98 16.43
C CYS A 163 -1.91 -14.94 17.07
N ASN A 164 -2.42 -14.57 18.25
CA ASN A 164 -3.44 -15.34 18.94
C ASN A 164 -4.83 -14.98 18.40
N PHE A 165 -5.22 -15.63 17.30
CA PHE A 165 -6.47 -15.37 16.62
C PHE A 165 -7.69 -15.72 17.49
N SER A 166 -8.61 -14.77 17.62
CA SER A 166 -9.88 -14.92 18.30
C SER A 166 -10.92 -15.63 17.42
N LYS A 167 -12.08 -15.99 18.00
CA LYS A 167 -13.22 -16.49 17.23
C LYS A 167 -13.74 -15.47 16.20
N ASN A 168 -13.61 -14.17 16.49
CA ASN A 168 -13.97 -13.11 15.56
C ASN A 168 -13.02 -13.11 14.35
N ASP A 169 -11.74 -13.43 14.56
CA ASP A 169 -10.76 -13.53 13.47
C ASP A 169 -11.06 -14.71 12.55
N VAL A 170 -11.46 -15.86 13.11
CA VAL A 170 -11.91 -17.03 12.34
C VAL A 170 -13.12 -16.68 11.48
N MET A 171 -14.11 -15.98 12.07
CA MET A 171 -15.31 -15.56 11.35
C MET A 171 -14.98 -14.55 10.24
N LEU A 172 -14.15 -13.54 10.55
CA LEU A 172 -13.74 -12.54 9.56
C LEU A 172 -12.98 -13.19 8.40
N SER A 173 -12.06 -14.12 8.70
CA SER A 173 -11.32 -14.84 7.67
C SER A 173 -12.24 -15.67 6.78
N ALA A 174 -13.26 -16.33 7.34
CA ALA A 174 -14.26 -17.03 6.55
C ALA A 174 -15.04 -16.08 5.61
N VAL A 175 -15.41 -14.90 6.09
CA VAL A 175 -16.09 -13.86 5.29
C VAL A 175 -15.19 -13.36 4.17
N VAL A 176 -13.94 -13.01 4.48
CA VAL A 176 -12.94 -12.53 3.51
C VAL A 176 -12.72 -13.58 2.43
N MET A 177 -12.41 -14.83 2.79
CA MET A 177 -12.22 -15.91 1.82
C MET A 177 -13.48 -16.17 0.98
N THR A 178 -14.68 -16.05 1.56
CA THR A 178 -15.92 -16.17 0.79
C THR A 178 -16.03 -15.08 -0.27
N TYR A 179 -15.75 -13.81 0.08
CA TYR A 179 -15.74 -12.73 -0.92
C TYR A 179 -14.68 -12.94 -2.00
N TRP A 180 -13.44 -13.24 -1.63
CA TRP A 180 -12.34 -13.48 -2.58
C TRP A 180 -12.59 -14.67 -3.50
N THR A 181 -13.09 -15.79 -2.96
CA THR A 181 -13.37 -16.98 -3.77
C THR A 181 -14.63 -16.84 -4.62
N ASN A 182 -15.63 -16.07 -4.19
CA ASN A 182 -16.77 -15.75 -5.04
C ASN A 182 -16.35 -14.85 -6.21
N PHE A 183 -15.58 -13.79 -5.94
CA PHE A 183 -15.01 -12.95 -6.99
C PHE A 183 -14.18 -13.77 -7.99
N ALA A 184 -13.36 -14.71 -7.54
CA ALA A 184 -12.62 -15.60 -8.42
C ALA A 184 -13.50 -16.54 -9.26
N LYS A 185 -14.68 -16.94 -8.75
CA LYS A 185 -15.62 -17.84 -9.44
C LYS A 185 -16.50 -17.11 -10.45
N THR A 186 -16.92 -15.89 -10.16
CA THR A 186 -18.00 -15.23 -10.90
C THR A 186 -17.70 -13.81 -11.36
N GLY A 187 -16.58 -13.23 -10.93
CA GLY A 187 -16.43 -11.77 -10.89
C GLY A 187 -17.46 -11.15 -9.95
#